data_AF-A0A2N0HA29-F1
#
_entry.id   AF-A0A2N0HA29-F1
#
_cell.length_a   1.000
_cell.length_b   1.000
_cell.length_c   1.000
_cell.angle_alpha   90.00
_cell.angle_beta   90.00
_cell.angle_gamma   90.00
#
_symmetry.space_group_name_H-M   'P 1'
#
loop_
_entity.id
_entity.type
_entity.pdbx_description
1 polymer ?
#
loop_
_entity_poly.entity_id
_entity_poly.type
_entity_poly.pdbx_seq_one_letter_code
_entity_poly.pdbx_strand_id
1 'polypeptide(L)' 'MFNFADLTKGGDKIMLIIPIKDGENIDRALKRYKRKFDKTGTVRQLRARTAFIKPSVINRMKFQKAAYIQNMRDSIENI' A
#
# COMPACT_ATOMS: atom_id res chain seq x y z
N MET A 1 8.88 0.41 -24.83
CA MET A 1 7.62 1.13 -24.53
C MET A 1 6.72 0.15 -23.78
N PHE A 2 6.84 0.09 -22.45
CA PHE A 2 6.12 -0.89 -21.63
C PHE A 2 4.84 -0.24 -21.09
N ASN A 3 3.70 -0.63 -21.64
CA ASN A 3 2.37 -0.23 -21.16
C ASN A 3 2.15 -0.81 -19.75
N PHE A 4 2.23 0.05 -18.73
CA PHE A 4 1.80 -0.28 -17.38
C PHE A 4 0.29 -0.08 -17.30
N ALA A 5 -0.45 -1.19 -17.26
CA ALA A 5 -1.89 -1.20 -17.08
C ALA A 5 -2.32 -0.47 -15.78
N ASP A 6 -3.30 0.40 -15.93
CA ASP A 6 -3.96 1.21 -14.92
C ASP A 6 -4.92 0.37 -14.07
N LEU A 7 -4.48 0.01 -12.86
CA LEU A 7 -5.29 -0.68 -11.85
C LEU A 7 -6.28 0.31 -11.20
N THR A 8 -7.49 0.40 -11.75
CA THR A 8 -8.61 1.14 -11.18
C THR A 8 -9.41 0.26 -10.21
N LYS A 9 -9.16 0.37 -8.89
CA LYS A 9 -10.16 0.00 -7.89
C LYS A 9 -10.86 1.27 -7.40
N GLY A 10 -12.06 1.55 -7.93
CA GLY A 10 -12.98 2.54 -7.37
C GLY A 10 -12.80 3.99 -7.81
N GLY A 11 -12.33 4.25 -9.04
CA GLY A 11 -12.52 5.56 -9.69
C GLY A 11 -11.54 6.70 -9.35
N ASP A 12 -10.51 6.47 -8.54
CA ASP A 12 -9.49 7.49 -8.27
C ASP A 12 -8.20 7.20 -9.04
N LYS A 13 -7.91 8.01 -10.07
CA LYS A 13 -6.63 8.01 -10.79
C LYS A 13 -5.48 8.10 -9.78
N ILE A 14 -4.46 7.27 -9.99
CA ILE A 14 -3.21 7.25 -9.21
C ILE A 14 -2.45 8.55 -9.48
N MET A 15 -2.85 9.60 -8.77
CA MET A 15 -2.14 10.86 -8.69
C MET A 15 -2.52 11.47 -7.35
N LEU A 16 -1.55 12.02 -6.61
CA LEU A 16 -1.74 12.73 -5.34
C LEU A 16 -2.49 14.06 -5.51
N ILE A 17 -3.39 14.13 -6.49
CA ILE A 17 -4.30 15.25 -6.71
C ILE A 17 -5.46 15.08 -5.73
N ILE A 18 -5.71 16.14 -4.97
CA ILE A 18 -6.84 16.24 -4.04
C ILE A 18 -7.58 17.50 -4.42
N PRO A 19 -8.81 17.38 -4.93
CA PRO A 19 -9.61 18.56 -5.24
C PRO A 19 -9.96 19.26 -3.92
N ILE A 20 -9.73 20.57 -3.87
CA ILE A 20 -10.21 21.47 -2.82
C ILE A 20 -11.30 22.32 -3.46
N LYS A 21 -12.47 22.42 -2.82
CA LYS A 21 -13.55 23.31 -3.26
C LYS A 21 -13.47 24.62 -2.49
N ASP A 22 -13.90 25.72 -3.11
CA ASP A 22 -13.94 27.03 -2.47
C ASP A 22 -14.82 26.99 -1.21
N GLY A 23 -14.24 27.34 -0.06
CA GLY A 23 -14.87 27.29 1.26
C GLY A 23 -14.49 26.10 2.15
N GLU A 24 -13.69 25.13 1.68
CA GLU A 24 -13.12 24.11 2.57
C GLU A 24 -11.92 24.65 3.38
N ASN A 25 -11.89 24.33 4.68
CA ASN A 25 -10.71 24.59 5.51
C ASN A 25 -9.51 23.73 5.03
N ILE A 26 -8.39 24.41 4.73
CA ILE A 26 -7.11 23.88 4.26
C ILE A 26 -6.62 22.69 5.09
N ASP A 27 -6.85 22.70 6.40
CA ASP A 27 -6.45 21.64 7.32
C ASP A 27 -7.08 20.28 6.97
N ARG A 28 -8.33 20.29 6.47
CA ARG A 28 -9.03 19.07 6.06
C ARG A 28 -8.42 18.51 4.78
N ALA A 29 -8.05 19.38 3.84
CA ALA A 29 -7.35 18.99 2.61
C ALA A 29 -5.98 18.38 2.92
N LEU A 30 -5.20 18.99 3.82
CA LEU A 30 -3.89 18.48 4.24
C LEU A 30 -3.98 17.11 4.93
N LYS A 31 -4.99 16.91 5.79
CA LYS A 31 -5.25 15.58 6.40
C LYS A 31 -5.61 14.53 5.36
N ARG A 32 -6.44 14.87 4.35
CA ARG A 32 -6.77 13.95 3.24
C ARG A 32 -5.54 13.62 2.41
N TYR A 33 -4.67 14.60 2.17
CA TYR A 33 -3.39 14.41 1.49
C TYR A 33 -2.51 13.42 2.22
N LYS A 34 -2.27 13.65 3.51
CA LYS A 34 -1.48 12.75 4.33
C LYS A 34 -2.04 11.32 4.30
N ARG A 35 -3.36 11.15 4.46
CA ARG A 35 -4.00 9.83 4.40
C ARG A 35 -3.84 9.16 3.03
N LYS A 36 -3.99 9.91 1.92
CA LYS A 36 -3.81 9.38 0.57
C LYS A 36 -2.35 8.97 0.34
N PHE A 37 -1.39 9.79 0.78
CA PHE A 37 0.05 9.50 0.72
C PHE A 37 0.43 8.24 1.52
N ASP A 38 -0.06 8.13 2.75
CA ASP A 38 0.17 6.97 3.62
C ASP A 38 -0.48 5.70 3.03
N LYS A 39 -1.69 5.81 2.45
CA LYS A 39 -2.39 4.71 1.78
C LYS A 39 -1.71 4.24 0.49
N THR A 40 -1.11 5.15 -0.28
CA THR A 40 -0.30 4.82 -1.46
C THR A 40 0.97 4.04 -1.06
N GLY A 41 1.45 4.20 0.18
CA GLY A 41 2.57 3.41 0.69
C GLY A 41 3.92 3.74 0.03
N THR A 42 4.04 4.92 -0.59
CA THR A 42 5.22 5.36 -1.35
C THR A 42 6.48 5.30 -0.51
N VAL A 43 6.42 5.74 0.75
CA VAL A 43 7.56 5.71 1.69
C VAL A 43 8.00 4.28 1.98
N ARG A 44 7.06 3.33 2.11
CA ARG A 44 7.38 1.92 2.32
C ARG A 44 8.07 1.33 1.11
N GLN A 45 7.61 1.67 -0.11
CA GLN A 45 8.25 1.23 -1.34
C GLN A 45 9.66 1.81 -1.50
N LEU A 46 9.84 3.10 -1.20
CA LEU A 46 11.16 3.75 -1.22
C LEU A 46 12.13 3.03 -0.28
N ARG A 47 11.74 2.82 0.99
CA ARG A 47 12.55 2.08 1.97
C ARG A 47 12.86 0.64 1.56
N ALA A 48 11.94 -0.03 0.87
CA ALA A 48 12.17 -1.40 0.40
C ALA A 48 13.14 -1.44 -0.81
N ARG A 49 13.23 -0.34 -1.57
CA ARG A 49 14.08 -0.23 -2.78
C ARG A 49 15.48 0.31 -2.50
N THR A 50 15.76 0.84 -1.31
CA THR A 50 17.10 1.36 -0.98
C THR A 50 18.19 0.28 -0.99
N ALA A 51 17.83 -0.99 -0.76
CA ALA A 51 18.76 -2.12 -0.74
C ALA A 51 18.33 -3.21 -1.72
N PHE A 52 19.31 -3.88 -2.33
CA PHE A 52 19.06 -5.07 -3.13
C PHE A 52 18.83 -6.27 -2.21
N ILE A 53 17.64 -6.87 -2.28
CA ILE A 53 17.31 -8.10 -1.57
C ILE A 53 17.22 -9.24 -2.58
N LYS A 54 18.05 -10.28 -2.41
CA LYS A 54 18.06 -11.46 -3.29
C LYS A 54 16.65 -12.07 -3.36
N PRO A 55 16.16 -12.50 -4.55
CA PRO A 55 14.81 -13.05 -4.70
C PRO A 55 14.53 -14.26 -3.79
N SER A 56 15.54 -15.09 -3.53
CA SER A 56 15.45 -16.21 -2.59
C SER A 56 15.05 -15.77 -1.17
N VAL A 57 15.61 -14.67 -0.67
CA VAL A 57 15.30 -14.15 0.67
C VAL A 57 13.87 -13.61 0.72
N ILE A 58 13.43 -12.92 -0.35
CA ILE A 58 12.05 -12.43 -0.49
C ILE A 58 11.06 -13.60 -0.47
N ASN A 59 11.33 -14.64 -1.24
CA ASN A 59 10.46 -15.81 -1.33
C ASN A 59 10.35 -16.54 0.02
N ARG A 60 11.47 -16.71 0.74
CA ARG A 60 11.46 -17.30 2.08
C ARG A 60 10.58 -16.51 3.06
N MET A 61 10.69 -15.18 3.07
CA MET A 61 9.85 -14.34 3.94
C MET A 61 8.36 -14.45 3.59
N LYS A 62 8.00 -14.61 2.31
CA LYS A 62 6.62 -14.83 1.88
C LYS A 62 6.05 -16.13 2.44
N PHE A 63 6.77 -17.24 2.32
CA PHE A 63 6.33 -18.54 2.83
C PHE A 63 6.18 -18.55 4.35
N GLN A 64 7.14 -18.00 5.08
CA GLN A 64 7.06 -17.88 6.54
C GLN A 64 5.82 -17.09 6.98
N LYS A 65 5.55 -15.97 6.32
CA LYS A 65 4.36 -15.16 6.59
C LYS A 65 3.07 -15.91 6.28
N ALA A 66 3.04 -16.67 5.19
CA ALA A 66 1.87 -17.47 4.80
C ALA A 66 1.58 -18.56 5.83
N ALA A 67 2.60 -19.32 6.25
CA ALA A 67 2.47 -20.34 7.29
C ALA A 67 1.98 -19.74 8.63
N TYR A 68 2.52 -18.60 9.04
CA TYR A 68 2.06 -17.90 10.24
C TYR A 68 0.58 -17.52 10.18
N ILE A 69 0.13 -16.94 9.05
CA ILE A 69 -1.27 -16.56 8.86
C ILE A 69 -2.18 -17.80 8.84
N GLN A 70 -1.73 -18.89 8.23
CA GLN A 70 -2.50 -20.13 8.17
C GLN A 70 -2.71 -20.69 9.58
N ASN A 71 -1.63 -20.85 10.35
CA ASN A 71 -1.70 -21.33 11.72
C ASN A 71 -2.62 -20.46 12.59
N MET A 72 -2.58 -19.14 12.40
CA MET A 72 -3.46 -18.21 13.11
C MET A 72 -4.94 -18.40 12.74
N ARG A 73 -5.26 -18.65 11.47
CA ARG A 73 -6.64 -18.94 11.04
C ARG A 73 -7.12 -20.26 11.58
N ASP A 74 -6.31 -21.31 11.46
CA ASP A 74 -6.64 -22.64 11.98
C ASP A 74 -6.86 -22.56 13.49
N SER A 75 -6.08 -21.77 14.22
CA SER A 75 -6.29 -21.58 15.67
C SER A 75 -7.59 -20.84 16.02
N ILE A 76 -8.09 -19.97 15.12
CA ILE A 76 -9.35 -19.25 15.31
C ILE A 76 -10.54 -20.14 14.92
N GLU A 77 -10.42 -20.97 13.89
CA GLU A 77 -11.49 -21.89 13.44
C GLU A 77 -11.68 -23.09 14.37
N ASN A 78 -10.65 -23.50 15.11
CA ASN A 78 -10.72 -24.59 16.09
C ASN A 78 -11.21 -24.13 17.49
N ILE A 79 -11.77 -22.92 17.61
CA ILE A 79 -12.45 -22.37 18.80
C ILE A 79 -13.94 -22.26 18.49
#